data_AF-A0A497SBZ8-F1
#
_entry.id   AF-A0A497SBZ8-F1
#
_cell.length_a   1.000
_cell.length_b   1.000
_cell.length_c   1.000
_cell.angle_alpha   90.00
_cell.angle_beta   90.00
_cell.angle_gamma   90.00
#
_symmetry.space_group_name_H-M   'P 1'
#
loop_
_entity.id
_entity.type
_entity.pdbx_description
1 polymer ?
#
loop_
_entity_poly.entity_id
_entity_poly.type
_entity_poly.pdbx_seq_one_letter_code
_entity_poly.pdbx_strand_id
1 'polypeptide(L)'
;MSMKGAFRDELRRVLRKEIPREAAGALPSGFQRIGDVILLSLKGELSPFGDRIGDAVLRLFPDAKTVCSRSCISGELRRPGIRKLAGNGTVTTHRENGCLYRLDVGKVMFSKGNVRE
;
A
#
# COMPACT_ATOMS: atom_id res chain seq x y z
N MET A 1 -20.82 2.10 -4.86
CA MET A 1 -20.38 0.87 -4.15
C MET A 1 -19.02 1.15 -3.53
N SER A 2 -18.91 1.18 -2.20
CA SER A 2 -17.67 1.62 -1.53
C SER A 2 -16.59 0.53 -1.67
N MET A 3 -15.54 0.77 -2.46
CA MET A 3 -14.39 -0.16 -2.67
C MET A 3 -13.70 -0.59 -1.36
N LYS A 4 -14.01 0.04 -0.23
CA LYS A 4 -13.40 -0.20 1.08
C LYS A 4 -13.79 -1.53 1.73
N GLY A 5 -14.93 -2.12 1.39
CA GLY A 5 -15.36 -3.42 1.92
C GLY A 5 -14.72 -4.58 1.16
N ALA A 6 -14.91 -4.57 -0.16
CA ALA A 6 -14.51 -5.66 -1.05
C ALA A 6 -13.02 -6.02 -0.97
N PHE A 7 -12.12 -5.03 -0.84
CA PHE A 7 -10.68 -5.29 -0.76
C PHE A 7 -10.30 -6.07 0.50
N ARG A 8 -10.87 -5.71 1.66
CA ARG A 8 -10.59 -6.41 2.91
C ARG A 8 -11.08 -7.85 2.86
N ASP A 9 -12.31 -8.05 2.37
CA ASP A 9 -12.91 -9.38 2.27
C ASP A 9 -12.10 -10.28 1.33
N GLU A 10 -11.62 -9.73 0.22
CA GLU A 10 -10.79 -10.44 -0.73
C GLU A 10 -9.41 -10.80 -0.15
N LEU A 11 -8.74 -9.87 0.53
CA LEU A 11 -7.49 -10.18 1.25
C LEU A 11 -7.71 -11.25 2.32
N ARG A 12 -8.80 -11.16 3.08
CA ARG A 12 -9.16 -12.15 4.10
C ARG A 12 -9.39 -13.52 3.48
N ARG A 13 -9.98 -13.58 2.28
CA ARG A 13 -10.21 -14.82 1.54
C ARG A 13 -8.89 -15.48 1.13
N VAL A 14 -7.97 -14.71 0.57
CA VAL A 14 -6.65 -15.19 0.11
C VAL A 14 -5.77 -15.61 1.29
N LEU A 15 -5.73 -14.80 2.35
CA LEU A 15 -4.85 -14.99 3.51
C LEU A 15 -5.44 -15.88 4.61
N ARG A 16 -6.59 -16.52 4.38
CA ARG A 16 -7.35 -17.28 5.40
C ARG A 16 -6.52 -18.36 6.12
N LYS A 17 -5.55 -18.95 5.43
CA LYS A 17 -4.66 -20.00 5.97
C LYS A 17 -3.34 -19.45 6.49
N GLU A 18 -3.05 -18.18 6.21
CA GLU A 18 -1.75 -17.55 6.45
C GLU A 18 -1.75 -16.58 7.64
N ILE A 19 -2.94 -16.09 8.02
CA ILE A 19 -3.13 -15.11 9.10
C ILE A 19 -4.22 -15.62 10.05
N PRO A 20 -4.00 -15.57 11.39
CA PRO A 20 -5.01 -15.98 12.36
C PRO A 20 -6.26 -15.10 12.30
N ARG A 21 -7.42 -15.65 12.70
CA ARG A 21 -8.70 -14.93 12.64
C ARG A 21 -8.71 -13.65 13.45
N GLU A 22 -7.96 -13.60 14.55
CA GLU A 22 -7.81 -12.45 15.43
C GLU A 22 -7.16 -11.27 14.68
N ALA A 23 -6.07 -11.54 13.96
CA ALA A 23 -5.36 -10.54 13.15
C ALA A 23 -6.11 -10.20 11.84
N ALA A 24 -6.97 -11.09 11.33
CA ALA A 24 -7.73 -10.85 10.11
C ALA A 24 -8.68 -9.64 10.23
N GLY A 25 -9.14 -9.30 11.43
CA GLY A 25 -9.97 -8.10 11.67
C GLY A 25 -9.21 -6.78 11.47
N ALA A 26 -7.89 -6.81 11.57
CA ALA A 26 -7.02 -5.64 11.39
C ALA A 26 -6.59 -5.40 9.95
N LEU A 27 -6.96 -6.27 9.01
CA LEU A 27 -6.60 -6.14 7.59
C LEU A 27 -7.01 -4.78 7.03
N PRO A 28 -6.17 -4.19 6.15
CA PRO A 28 -6.45 -2.90 5.55
C PRO A 28 -7.76 -2.95 4.76
N SER A 29 -8.61 -1.93 4.95
CA SER A 29 -9.85 -1.78 4.16
C SER A 29 -9.61 -1.16 2.79
N GLY A 30 -8.43 -0.61 2.53
CA GLY A 30 -8.12 -0.04 1.23
C GLY A 30 -6.64 0.20 1.06
N PHE A 31 -6.31 0.73 -0.11
CA PHE A 31 -4.94 0.99 -0.52
C PHE A 31 -4.89 2.27 -1.36
N GLN A 32 -3.73 2.88 -1.43
CA GLN A 32 -3.44 3.96 -2.38
C GLN A 32 -2.51 3.41 -3.45
N ARG A 33 -2.78 3.72 -4.71
CA ARG A 33 -1.91 3.31 -5.83
C ARG A 33 -1.20 4.52 -6.43
N ILE A 34 0.09 4.39 -6.67
CA ILE A 34 0.95 5.39 -7.30
C ILE A 34 1.76 4.70 -8.40
N GLY A 35 1.31 4.87 -9.65
CA GLY A 35 1.85 4.12 -10.79
C GLY A 35 1.72 2.61 -10.56
N ASP A 36 2.83 1.90 -10.53
CA ASP A 36 2.91 0.45 -10.25
C ASP A 36 3.20 0.11 -8.77
N VAL A 37 3.11 1.08 -7.85
CA VAL A 37 3.32 0.86 -6.41
C VAL A 37 2.00 0.98 -5.64
N ILE A 38 1.75 0.03 -4.74
CA ILE A 38 0.61 0.03 -3.83
C ILE A 38 1.06 0.35 -2.40
N LEU A 39 0.40 1.32 -1.77
CA LEU A 39 0.60 1.71 -0.39
C LEU A 39 -0.57 1.22 0.48
N LEU A 40 -0.25 0.48 1.54
CA LEU A 40 -1.17 0.00 2.56
C LEU A 40 -1.00 0.77 3.86
N SER A 41 -2.09 0.89 4.62
CA SER A 41 -2.03 1.29 6.02
C SER A 41 -2.11 0.02 6.88
N LEU A 42 -0.97 -0.47 7.36
CA LEU A 42 -0.92 -1.65 8.21
C LEU A 42 -0.84 -1.24 9.68
N LYS A 43 -1.67 -1.86 10.51
CA LYS A 43 -1.54 -1.77 11.97
C LYS A 43 -0.32 -2.57 12.45
N GLY A 44 0.25 -2.19 13.59
CA GLY A 44 1.43 -2.85 14.15
C GLY A 44 1.27 -4.35 14.37
N GLU A 45 0.07 -4.80 14.74
CA GLU A 45 -0.28 -6.23 14.89
C GLU A 45 -0.12 -7.06 13.60
N LEU A 46 -0.14 -6.41 12.43
CA LEU A 46 0.06 -7.06 11.13
C LEU A 46 1.52 -7.05 10.67
N SER A 47 2.42 -6.40 11.41
CA SER A 47 3.85 -6.36 11.11
C SER A 47 4.46 -7.75 10.81
N PRO A 48 4.24 -8.81 11.62
CA PRO A 48 4.79 -10.14 11.34
C PRO A 48 4.20 -10.79 10.08
N PHE A 49 3.05 -10.33 9.60
CA PHE A 49 2.40 -10.83 8.39
C PHE A 49 2.63 -9.93 7.18
N GLY A 50 3.41 -8.85 7.34
CA GLY A 50 3.55 -7.80 6.34
C GLY A 50 3.95 -8.33 4.96
N ASP A 51 4.91 -9.24 4.91
CA ASP A 51 5.44 -9.78 3.66
C ASP A 51 4.39 -10.66 2.96
N ARG A 52 3.68 -11.51 3.72
CA ARG A 52 2.55 -12.32 3.20
C ARG A 52 1.42 -11.46 2.66
N ILE A 53 1.08 -10.37 3.37
CA ILE A 53 0.09 -9.41 2.91
C ILE A 53 0.55 -8.74 1.61
N GLY A 54 1.83 -8.37 1.53
CA GLY A 54 2.43 -7.79 0.33
C GLY A 54 2.31 -8.72 -0.88
N ASP A 55 2.69 -9.98 -0.72
CA ASP A 55 2.60 -10.99 -1.78
C ASP A 55 1.16 -11.26 -2.21
N ALA A 56 0.23 -11.36 -1.26
CA ALA A 56 -1.19 -11.51 -1.57
C ALA A 56 -1.73 -10.33 -2.37
N VAL A 57 -1.33 -9.09 -2.03
CA VAL A 57 -1.72 -7.91 -2.80
C VAL A 57 -1.15 -7.94 -4.21
N LEU A 58 0.12 -8.31 -4.42
CA LEU A 58 0.68 -8.43 -5.77
C LEU A 58 -0.05 -9.48 -6.61
N ARG A 59 -0.49 -10.59 -6.01
CA ARG A 59 -1.31 -11.60 -6.70
C ARG A 59 -2.68 -11.06 -7.12
N LEU A 60 -3.27 -10.16 -6.33
CA LEU A 60 -4.55 -9.51 -6.63
C LEU A 60 -4.42 -8.38 -7.66
N PHE A 61 -3.26 -7.74 -7.75
CA PHE A 61 -2.97 -6.62 -8.65
C PHE A 61 -1.74 -6.94 -9.51
N PRO A 62 -1.89 -7.74 -10.58
CA PRO A 62 -0.75 -8.19 -11.40
C PRO A 62 -0.01 -7.06 -12.12
N ASP A 63 -0.64 -5.88 -12.22
CA ASP A 63 -0.08 -4.67 -12.80
C ASP A 63 0.65 -3.78 -11.77
N ALA A 64 0.66 -4.17 -10.49
CA ALA A 64 1.53 -3.60 -9.46
C ALA A 64 2.83 -4.40 -9.37
N LYS A 65 3.96 -3.71 -9.12
CA LYS A 65 5.29 -4.32 -8.96
C LYS A 65 5.79 -4.32 -7.53
N THR A 66 5.31 -3.40 -6.71
CA THR A 66 5.75 -3.24 -5.32
C THR A 66 4.58 -2.91 -4.42
N VAL A 67 4.59 -3.50 -3.22
CA VAL A 67 3.67 -3.16 -2.14
C VAL A 67 4.46 -2.67 -0.94
N CYS A 68 4.06 -1.53 -0.39
CA CYS A 68 4.65 -0.96 0.82
C CYS A 68 3.57 -0.67 1.86
N SER A 69 3.93 -0.72 3.13
CA SER A 69 3.15 -0.12 4.22
C SER A 69 3.63 1.29 4.50
N ARG A 70 2.69 2.21 4.74
CA ARG A 70 2.96 3.55 5.25
C ARG A 70 2.55 3.64 6.71
N SER A 71 3.47 4.01 7.59
CA SER A 71 3.23 4.40 8.98
C SER A 71 3.07 5.92 9.12
N CYS A 72 2.76 6.37 10.34
CA CYS A 72 2.66 7.79 10.65
C CYS A 72 3.94 8.53 10.25
N ILE A 73 3.76 9.78 9.78
CA ILE A 73 4.88 10.67 9.48
C ILE A 73 5.52 11.06 10.83
N SER A 74 6.82 10.84 10.97
CA SER A 74 7.55 11.12 12.21
C SER A 74 8.83 11.90 11.93
N GLY A 75 9.25 12.69 12.93
CA GLY A 75 10.46 13.52 12.87
C GLY A 75 10.29 14.87 12.19
N GLU A 76 11.20 15.79 12.48
CA GLU A 76 11.20 17.18 12.00
C GLU A 76 11.23 17.28 10.47
N LEU A 77 11.85 16.31 9.81
CA LEU A 77 11.95 16.23 8.35
C LEU A 77 10.71 15.63 7.66
N ARG A 78 9.65 15.31 8.42
CA ARG A 78 8.37 14.76 7.91
C ARG A 78 8.56 13.59 6.93
N ARG A 79 9.55 12.73 7.17
CA ARG A 79 9.82 11.59 6.28
C ARG A 79 8.68 10.58 6.40
N PRO A 80 8.08 10.13 5.28
CA PRO A 80 7.05 9.10 5.35
C PRO A 80 7.71 7.80 5.81
N GLY A 81 7.16 7.19 6.87
CA GLY A 81 7.60 5.87 7.31
C GLY A 81 7.12 4.82 6.32
N ILE A 82 7.89 4.57 5.27
CA ILE A 82 7.56 3.59 4.23
C ILE A 82 8.40 2.33 4.48
N ARG A 83 7.72 1.21 4.72
CA ARG A 83 8.33 -0.12 4.79
C ARG A 83 7.86 -0.94 3.58
N LYS A 84 8.81 -1.49 2.82
CA LYS A 84 8.49 -2.41 1.72
C LYS A 84 7.98 -3.73 2.29
N LEU A 85 6.91 -4.26 1.70
CA LEU A 85 6.31 -5.54 2.05
C LEU A 85 6.60 -6.60 1.00
N ALA A 86 6.49 -6.24 -0.29
CA ALA A 86 6.76 -7.14 -1.41
C ALA A 86 7.24 -6.37 -2.65
N GLY A 87 7.91 -7.08 -3.57
CA GLY A 87 8.40 -6.52 -4.83
C GLY A 87 9.78 -5.87 -4.77
N ASN A 88 10.17 -5.22 -5.88
CA ASN A 88 11.50 -4.68 -6.10
C ASN A 88 11.47 -3.18 -6.40
N GLY A 89 12.02 -2.38 -5.48
CA GLY A 89 12.17 -0.94 -5.62
C GLY A 89 10.92 -0.14 -5.28
N THR A 90 11.11 1.16 -4.99
CA THR A 90 10.05 2.13 -4.64
C THR A 90 9.91 3.24 -5.68
N VAL A 91 10.68 3.16 -6.76
CA VAL A 91 10.63 4.12 -7.87
C VAL A 91 9.53 3.72 -8.84
N THR A 92 8.66 4.68 -9.16
CA THR A 92 7.49 4.48 -10.02
C THR A 92 7.32 5.67 -10.96
N THR A 93 6.59 5.45 -12.05
CA THR A 93 6.10 6.51 -12.92
C THR A 93 4.58 6.60 -12.76
N HIS A 94 4.11 7.70 -12.19
CA HIS A 94 2.70 8.00 -12.04
C HIS A 94 2.22 8.95 -13.15
N ARG A 95 1.06 8.65 -13.74
CA ARG A 95 0.43 9.51 -14.74
C ARG A 95 -0.77 10.21 -14.13
N GLU A 96 -0.76 11.54 -14.14
CA GLU A 96 -1.87 12.38 -13.67
C GLU A 96 -1.96 13.61 -14.59
N ASN A 97 -3.18 13.96 -15.02
CA ASN A 97 -3.46 15.12 -15.87
C ASN A 97 -2.60 15.23 -17.16
N GLY A 98 -2.23 14.09 -17.76
CA GLY A 98 -1.39 14.06 -18.96
C GLY A 98 0.12 14.17 -18.70
N CYS A 99 0.54 14.50 -17.48
CA CYS A 99 1.94 14.53 -17.08
C CYS A 99 2.41 13.17 -16.55
N LEU A 100 3.70 12.89 -16.70
CA LEU A 100 4.38 11.72 -16.14
C LEU A 100 5.32 12.16 -15.02
N TYR A 101 5.09 11.65 -13.82
CA TYR A 101 5.89 11.91 -12.64
C TYR A 101 6.71 10.67 -12.31
N ARG A 102 8.04 10.75 -12.43
CA ARG A 102 8.94 9.70 -11.96
C ARG A 102 9.39 10.05 -10.54
N LEU A 103 8.96 9.26 -9.56
CA LEU A 103 9.23 9.53 -8.15
C LEU A 103 9.57 8.25 -7.37
N ASP A 104 10.26 8.42 -6.24
CA ASP A 104 10.52 7.37 -5.26
C ASP A 104 9.52 7.52 -4.10
N VAL A 105 8.55 6.60 -3.99
CA VAL A 105 7.50 6.68 -2.96
C VAL A 105 8.05 6.52 -1.54
N GLY A 106 9.26 5.97 -1.39
CA GLY A 106 9.93 5.82 -0.10
C GLY A 106 10.60 7.11 0.38
N LYS A 107 10.84 8.06 -0.53
CA LYS A 107 11.57 9.31 -0.24
C LYS A 107 10.70 10.55 -0.34
N VAL A 108 9.63 10.49 -1.13
CA VAL A 108 8.80 11.67 -1.45
C VAL A 108 7.36 11.39 -1.06
N MET A 109 6.70 12.35 -0.42
CA MET A 109 5.27 12.26 -0.16
C MET A 109 4.48 12.56 -1.44
N PHE A 110 3.54 11.68 -1.78
CA PHE A 110 2.60 11.88 -2.88
C PHE A 110 1.17 11.90 -2.35
N SER A 111 0.58 13.10 -2.34
CA SER A 111 -0.83 13.33 -2.00
C SER A 111 -1.62 13.51 -3.29
N LYS A 112 -2.72 12.79 -3.45
CA LYS A 112 -3.59 12.81 -4.64
C LYS A 112 -4.42 14.11 -4.76
N GLY A 113 -3.82 15.26 -4.52
CA GLY A 113 -4.56 16.51 -4.37
C GLY A 113 -3.65 17.72 -4.37
N ASN A 114 -3.38 18.21 -5.58
CA ASN A 114 -3.10 19.63 -5.83
C ASN A 114 -3.89 20.12 -7.06
N VAL A 115 -5.05 19.50 -7.34
CA VAL A 115 -5.82 19.63 -8.60
C VAL A 115 -6.82 20.80 -8.57
N ARG A 116 -6.69 21.73 -7.63
CA ARG A 116 -7.49 22.96 -7.62
C ARG A 116 -6.61 24.14 -7.25
N GLU A 117 -6.03 24.76 -8.26
CA GLU A 117 -5.93 26.22 -8.29
C GLU A 117 -7.10 26.74 -9.12
#